data_AF-A0A819AWF1-F1
#
_entry.id   AF-A0A819AWF1-F1
#
_cell.length_a   1.000
_cell.length_b   1.000
_cell.length_c   1.000
_cell.angle_alpha   90.00
_cell.angle_beta   90.00
_cell.angle_gamma   90.00
#
_symmetry.space_group_name_H-M   'P 1'
#
loop_
_entity.id
_entity.type
_entity.pdbx_description
1 polymer ?
#
loop_
_entity_poly.entity_id
_entity_poly.type
_entity_poly.pdbx_seq_one_letter_code
_entity_poly.pdbx_strand_id
1 'polypeptide(L)'
;MLGTDCCFCQWGANARTFISTDPLANWTYLSELNYCADGKAPPQHIDGMNINPCSINDPYGTNFTIPAQQFNVATLPISSEETLYMYYGERFRSSKDGIKGHDFQAWIPIEFMDNNTPKPMKFYDNFTINIQEKYSAKLI
;
A
#
# COMPACT_ATOMS: atom_id res chain seq x y z
N MET A 1 -1.40 -6.93 6.69
CA MET A 1 -0.31 -6.17 6.06
C MET A 1 0.19 -5.15 7.08
N LEU A 2 1.51 -5.02 7.25
CA LEU A 2 2.14 -4.17 8.25
C LEU A 2 3.33 -3.41 7.62
N GLY A 3 3.35 -2.09 7.80
CA GLY A 3 4.44 -1.24 7.35
C GLY A 3 5.34 -0.79 8.50
N THR A 4 6.37 -0.03 8.17
CA THR A 4 7.05 0.80 9.16
C THR A 4 6.20 2.03 9.40
N ASP A 5 5.90 2.30 10.68
CA ASP A 5 5.17 3.50 11.04
C ASP A 5 6.09 4.71 10.97
N CYS A 6 5.68 5.67 10.15
CA CYS A 6 6.22 7.02 10.14
C CYS A 6 5.06 7.98 10.44
N CYS A 7 5.17 8.80 11.48
CA CYS A 7 4.13 9.78 11.75
C CYS A 7 4.28 10.95 10.77
N PHE A 8 3.37 11.03 9.79
CA PHE A 8 3.29 12.12 8.82
C PHE A 8 4.50 12.28 7.88
N CYS A 9 5.18 11.18 7.52
CA CYS A 9 6.28 11.28 6.58
C CYS A 9 5.79 11.34 5.12
N GLN A 10 6.50 12.13 4.31
CA GLN A 10 6.15 12.34 2.90
C GLN A 10 6.56 11.16 2.00
N TRP A 11 7.51 10.34 2.46
CA TRP A 11 8.02 9.20 1.68
C TRP A 11 7.06 8.01 1.61
N GLY A 12 6.11 7.87 2.55
CA GLY A 12 5.21 6.72 2.63
C GLY A 12 5.73 5.63 3.55
N ALA A 13 5.45 4.36 3.26
CA ALA A 13 6.00 3.24 4.04
C ALA A 13 6.06 1.96 3.22
N ASN A 14 6.86 1.01 3.70
CA ASN A 14 6.81 -0.35 3.18
C ASN A 14 5.48 -1.03 3.57
N ALA A 15 5.18 -2.16 2.95
CA ALA A 15 3.91 -2.88 3.08
C ALA A 15 4.17 -4.39 3.14
N ARG A 16 4.53 -4.91 4.31
CA ARG A 16 4.81 -6.35 4.50
C ARG A 16 3.53 -7.14 4.62
N THR A 17 3.46 -8.26 3.94
CA THR A 17 2.36 -9.21 4.04
C THR A 17 2.73 -10.37 4.93
N PHE A 18 1.75 -10.82 5.71
CA PHE A 18 1.84 -11.97 6.58
C PHE A 18 0.58 -12.81 6.35
N ILE A 19 0.72 -14.12 6.42
CA ILE A 19 -0.38 -15.06 6.25
C ILE A 19 -0.51 -15.95 7.49
N SER A 20 -1.75 -16.23 7.87
CA SER A 20 -2.09 -17.22 8.89
C SER A 20 -3.47 -17.81 8.60
N THR A 21 -3.71 -19.02 9.09
CA THR A 21 -5.04 -19.64 9.20
C THR A 21 -5.71 -19.36 10.54
N ASP A 22 -4.98 -18.79 11.50
CA ASP A 22 -5.46 -18.38 12.82
C ASP A 22 -5.17 -16.88 13.02
N PRO A 23 -6.18 -16.01 13.19
CA PRO A 23 -5.94 -14.58 13.36
C PRO A 23 -5.10 -14.26 14.61
N LEU A 24 -5.00 -15.16 15.59
CA LEU A 24 -4.28 -14.94 16.84
C LEU A 24 -2.89 -15.59 16.89
N ALA A 25 -2.51 -16.42 15.92
CA ALA A 25 -1.26 -17.19 16.00
C ALA A 25 -0.68 -17.51 14.62
N ASN A 26 0.54 -18.08 14.60
CA ASN A 26 1.16 -18.68 13.41
C ASN A 26 1.32 -17.77 12.18
N TRP A 27 1.37 -16.46 12.39
CA TRP A 27 1.64 -15.49 11.34
C TRP A 27 3.03 -15.72 10.75
N THR A 28 3.09 -16.01 9.45
CA THR A 28 4.33 -16.19 8.70
C THR A 28 4.48 -15.04 7.71
N TYR A 29 5.67 -14.46 7.64
CA TYR A 29 6.00 -13.46 6.62
C TYR A 29 5.89 -14.08 5.22
N LEU A 30 5.16 -13.41 4.32
CA LEU A 30 4.92 -13.88 2.96
C LEU A 30 5.76 -13.09 1.95
N SER A 31 5.57 -11.76 1.87
CA SER A 31 6.29 -10.90 0.92
C SER A 31 6.26 -9.42 1.32
N GLU A 32 7.15 -8.62 0.72
CA GLU A 32 7.08 -7.16 0.72
C GLU A 32 6.26 -6.72 -0.51
N LEU A 33 5.33 -5.78 -0.34
CA LEU A 33 4.52 -5.25 -1.44
C LEU A 33 5.05 -3.92 -1.96
N ASN A 34 5.58 -3.07 -1.08
CA ASN A 34 5.98 -1.71 -1.46
C ASN A 34 7.50 -1.56 -1.32
N TYR A 35 8.17 -1.65 -2.46
CA TYR A 35 9.62 -1.53 -2.56
C TYR A 35 10.04 -0.06 -2.63
N CYS A 36 11.33 0.18 -2.48
CA CYS A 36 11.92 1.44 -2.87
C CYS A 36 11.83 1.63 -4.39
N ALA A 37 11.79 2.88 -4.85
CA ALA A 37 11.67 3.24 -6.26
C ALA A 37 12.87 2.76 -7.11
N ASP A 38 14.00 2.43 -6.48
CA ASP A 38 15.16 1.78 -7.10
C ASP A 38 15.03 0.25 -7.20
N GLY A 39 13.88 -0.30 -6.81
CA GLY A 39 13.55 -1.72 -6.85
C GLY A 39 14.04 -2.53 -5.64
N LYS A 40 14.73 -1.92 -4.67
CA LYS A 40 15.23 -2.64 -3.49
C LYS A 40 14.17 -2.78 -2.41
N ALA A 41 14.26 -3.89 -1.66
CA ALA A 41 13.48 -4.04 -0.45
C ALA A 41 13.95 -3.00 0.59
N PRO A 42 13.03 -2.28 1.26
CA PRO A 42 13.37 -1.45 2.39
C PRO A 42 14.01 -2.29 3.52
N PRO A 43 14.94 -1.72 4.31
CA PRO A 43 15.49 -2.40 5.48
C PRO A 43 14.40 -2.86 6.46
N GLN A 44 14.62 -4.01 7.11
CA GLN A 44 13.65 -4.58 8.07
C GLN A 44 13.53 -3.77 9.37
N HIS A 45 14.58 -3.02 9.71
CA HIS A 45 14.67 -2.15 10.88
C HIS A 45 15.11 -0.76 10.43
N ILE A 46 14.49 0.27 11.01
CA ILE A 46 14.88 1.67 10.84
C ILE A 46 15.19 2.23 12.23
N ASP A 47 16.36 2.82 12.40
CA ASP A 47 16.82 3.36 13.70
C ASP A 47 16.08 4.64 14.14
N GLY A 48 15.04 5.06 13.40
CA GLY A 48 14.21 6.20 13.77
C GLY A 48 13.07 6.46 12.78
N MET A 49 11.90 6.87 13.30
CA MET A 49 10.67 7.11 12.53
C MET A 49 10.75 8.26 11.51
N ASN A 50 11.81 9.09 11.59
CA ASN A 50 12.02 10.24 10.71
C ASN A 50 13.02 9.97 9.56
N ILE A 51 13.56 8.75 9.49
CA ILE A 51 14.53 8.38 8.46
C ILE A 51 13.76 7.75 7.30
N ASN A 52 13.93 8.29 6.10
CA ASN A 52 13.44 7.65 4.88
C ASN A 52 14.28 6.39 4.60
N PRO A 53 13.71 5.17 4.75
CA PRO A 53 14.46 3.92 4.57
C PRO A 53 14.93 3.70 3.13
N CYS A 54 14.29 4.36 2.16
CA CYS A 54 14.63 4.27 0.76
C CYS A 54 15.59 5.38 0.31
N SER A 55 15.92 6.34 1.18
CA SER A 55 16.94 7.37 0.92
C SER A 55 17.39 8.03 2.22
N ILE A 56 18.46 7.52 2.84
CA ILE A 56 18.96 8.05 4.11
C ILE A 56 19.40 9.53 4.05
N ASN A 57 19.77 10.00 2.85
CA ASN A 57 20.19 11.38 2.62
C ASN A 57 19.04 12.30 2.19
N ASP A 58 17.83 11.77 2.00
CA ASP A 58 16.64 12.53 1.61
C ASP A 58 15.44 12.15 2.48
N PRO A 59 15.35 12.70 3.70
CA PRO A 59 14.27 12.38 4.63
C PRO A 59 12.88 12.89 4.20
N TYR A 60 12.81 13.70 3.14
CA TYR A 60 11.54 14.26 2.62
C TYR A 60 11.18 13.77 1.20
N GLY A 61 12.07 13.02 0.56
CA GLY A 61 11.86 12.45 -0.77
C GLY A 61 10.70 11.46 -0.81
N THR A 62 10.25 11.10 -2.01
CA THR A 62 9.17 10.12 -2.25
C THR A 62 9.75 8.83 -2.82
N ASN A 63 10.65 8.18 -2.07
CA ASN A 63 11.51 7.12 -2.59
C ASN A 63 10.92 5.71 -2.49
N PHE A 64 9.68 5.57 -2.03
CA PHE A 64 8.91 4.33 -2.21
C PHE A 64 8.28 4.29 -3.61
N THR A 65 8.13 3.09 -4.17
CA THR A 65 7.41 2.87 -5.44
C THR A 65 6.00 3.43 -5.36
N ILE A 66 5.30 3.14 -4.27
CA ILE A 66 4.06 3.82 -3.90
C ILE A 66 4.39 4.76 -2.74
N PRO A 67 4.54 6.09 -2.97
CA PRO A 67 4.93 7.03 -1.92
C PRO A 67 3.73 7.43 -1.05
N ALA A 68 3.18 6.43 -0.36
CA ALA A 68 2.06 6.52 0.56
C ALA A 68 2.27 5.56 1.74
N GLN A 69 1.73 5.89 2.91
CA GLN A 69 1.64 4.96 4.02
C GLN A 69 0.37 4.14 3.90
N GLN A 70 0.48 2.82 4.12
CA GLN A 70 -0.68 1.93 4.10
C GLN A 70 -1.75 2.45 5.06
N PHE A 71 -2.98 2.60 4.57
CA PHE A 71 -4.13 2.77 5.44
C PHE A 71 -4.86 1.43 5.55
N ASN A 72 -5.27 0.80 4.44
CA ASN A 72 -5.90 -0.55 4.43
C ASN A 72 -6.00 -1.10 2.99
N VAL A 73 -6.67 -2.23 2.80
CA VAL A 73 -6.96 -2.86 1.52
C VAL A 73 -8.47 -2.97 1.34
N ALA A 74 -9.01 -2.43 0.26
CA ALA A 74 -10.41 -2.59 -0.10
C ALA A 74 -10.61 -3.84 -0.97
N THR A 75 -11.63 -4.63 -0.66
CA THR A 75 -12.04 -5.79 -1.46
C THR A 75 -13.21 -5.37 -2.36
N LEU A 76 -13.01 -5.45 -3.67
CA LEU A 76 -13.95 -5.00 -4.68
C LEU A 76 -14.38 -6.19 -5.55
N PRO A 77 -15.58 -6.74 -5.36
CA PRO A 77 -16.16 -7.70 -6.30
C PRO A 77 -16.45 -6.98 -7.62
N ILE A 78 -15.69 -7.28 -8.68
CA ILE A 78 -15.86 -6.61 -9.99
C ILE A 78 -16.70 -7.44 -10.96
N SER A 79 -16.85 -8.74 -10.72
CA SER A 79 -17.79 -9.65 -11.41
C SER A 79 -18.22 -10.81 -10.50
N SER A 80 -18.99 -11.78 -11.02
CA SER A 80 -19.32 -13.04 -10.29
C SER A 80 -18.11 -13.89 -9.93
N GLU A 81 -17.04 -13.77 -10.71
CA GLU A 81 -15.89 -14.68 -10.64
C GLU A 81 -14.60 -13.95 -10.27
N GLU A 82 -14.64 -12.62 -10.22
CA GLU A 82 -13.44 -11.80 -10.07
C GLU A 82 -13.59 -10.81 -8.92
N THR A 83 -12.61 -10.86 -8.02
CA THR A 83 -12.44 -9.91 -6.91
C THR A 83 -11.12 -9.20 -7.06
N LEU A 84 -11.18 -7.88 -7.09
CA LEU A 84 -10.02 -7.00 -7.06
C LEU A 84 -9.70 -6.63 -5.61
N TYR A 85 -8.42 -6.69 -5.24
CA TYR A 85 -7.93 -6.15 -3.98
C TYR A 85 -7.20 -4.84 -4.27
N MET A 86 -7.62 -3.76 -3.62
CA MET A 86 -7.11 -2.42 -3.83
C MET A 86 -6.34 -1.96 -2.59
N TYR A 87 -5.03 -1.81 -2.71
CA TYR A 87 -4.25 -1.08 -1.71
C TYR A 87 -4.72 0.37 -1.70
N TYR A 88 -4.95 0.91 -0.51
CA TYR A 88 -5.14 2.35 -0.35
C TYR A 88 -4.27 2.90 0.78
N GLY A 89 -3.61 4.02 0.48
CA GLY A 89 -2.67 4.67 1.36
C GLY A 89 -2.74 6.18 1.29
N GLU A 90 -2.31 6.81 2.38
CA GLU A 90 -2.30 8.26 2.55
C GLU A 90 -0.92 8.83 2.19
N ARG A 91 -0.87 9.89 1.39
CA ARG A 91 0.35 10.63 1.07
C ARG A 91 0.49 11.80 2.03
N PHE A 92 0.90 11.52 3.26
CA PHE A 92 1.02 12.54 4.30
C PHE A 92 1.90 13.71 3.86
N ARG A 93 1.49 14.94 4.22
CA ARG A 93 2.22 16.19 3.92
C ARG A 93 2.44 16.45 2.42
N SER A 94 1.63 15.86 1.56
CA SER A 94 1.68 16.13 0.12
C SER A 94 0.96 17.44 -0.26
N SER A 95 0.09 17.94 0.62
CA SER A 95 -0.56 19.24 0.49
C SER A 95 0.45 20.39 0.50
N LYS A 96 0.40 21.27 -0.51
CA LYS A 96 1.29 22.44 -0.60
C LYS A 96 0.98 23.52 0.45
N ASP A 97 -0.27 23.57 0.91
CA ASP A 97 -0.75 24.51 1.93
C ASP A 97 -0.64 23.94 3.36
N GLY A 98 -0.21 22.68 3.50
CA GLY A 98 -0.09 22.01 4.79
C GLY A 98 -1.44 21.61 5.42
N ILE A 99 -2.56 21.74 4.71
CA ILE A 99 -3.87 21.33 5.21
C ILE A 99 -4.02 19.82 5.02
N LYS A 100 -4.20 19.09 6.12
CA LYS A 100 -4.30 17.62 6.11
C LYS A 100 -5.39 17.09 5.16
N GLY A 101 -6.53 17.76 5.06
CA GLY A 101 -7.63 17.36 4.16
C GLY A 101 -7.32 17.47 2.67
N HIS A 102 -6.21 18.12 2.31
CA HIS A 102 -5.72 18.24 0.94
C HIS A 102 -4.56 17.30 0.64
N ASP A 103 -4.16 16.45 1.59
CA ASP A 103 -3.18 15.40 1.32
C ASP A 103 -3.76 14.43 0.29
N PHE A 104 -2.93 14.06 -0.67
CA PHE A 104 -3.27 13.07 -1.68
C PHE A 104 -3.40 11.67 -1.09
N GLN A 105 -4.06 10.81 -1.85
CA GLN A 105 -4.13 9.39 -1.60
C GLN A 105 -3.48 8.63 -2.75
N ALA A 106 -3.03 7.41 -2.48
CA ALA A 106 -2.62 6.45 -3.49
C ALA A 106 -3.54 5.24 -3.43
N TRP A 107 -4.08 4.87 -4.59
CA TRP A 107 -4.98 3.73 -4.78
C TRP A 107 -4.33 2.83 -5.82
N ILE A 108 -3.97 1.60 -5.45
CA ILE A 108 -3.17 0.72 -6.31
C ILE A 108 -3.77 -0.69 -6.32
N PRO A 109 -4.10 -1.25 -7.49
CA PRO A 109 -4.56 -2.64 -7.57
C PRO A 109 -3.44 -3.59 -7.15
N ILE A 110 -3.77 -4.54 -6.28
CA ILE A 110 -2.86 -5.61 -5.87
C ILE A 110 -2.98 -6.74 -6.89
N GLU A 111 -1.88 -7.03 -7.58
CA GLU A 111 -1.78 -8.16 -8.49
C GLU A 111 -1.24 -9.39 -7.76
N PHE A 112 -1.69 -10.58 -8.17
CA PHE A 112 -1.24 -11.85 -7.59
C PHE A 112 -0.47 -12.67 -8.63
N MET A 113 0.44 -13.52 -8.13
CA MET A 113 1.01 -14.63 -8.88
C MET A 113 0.06 -15.83 -8.87
N ASP A 114 0.27 -16.81 -9.74
CA ASP A 114 -0.60 -18.01 -9.87
C ASP A 114 -0.73 -18.82 -8.57
N ASN A 115 0.24 -18.68 -7.66
CA ASN A 115 0.24 -19.30 -6.33
C ASN A 115 -0.43 -18.44 -5.23
N ASN A 116 -1.25 -17.45 -5.59
CA ASN A 116 -1.90 -16.50 -4.70
C ASN A 116 -0.96 -15.64 -3.83
N THR A 117 0.32 -15.54 -4.20
CA THR A 117 1.24 -14.61 -3.54
C THR A 117 1.11 -13.22 -4.18
N PRO A 118 0.95 -12.14 -3.41
CA PRO A 118 0.91 -10.78 -3.95
C PRO A 118 2.23 -10.40 -4.63
N LYS A 119 2.15 -9.77 -5.80
CA LYS A 119 3.28 -9.19 -6.53
C LYS A 119 3.68 -7.84 -5.93
N PRO A 120 4.96 -7.43 -6.04
CA PRO A 120 5.36 -6.05 -5.76
C PRO A 120 4.46 -5.05 -6.49
N MET A 121 3.97 -4.04 -5.77
CA MET A 121 3.11 -3.01 -6.32
C MET A 121 3.86 -2.19 -7.37
N LYS A 122 3.13 -1.75 -8.38
CA LYS A 122 3.61 -0.83 -9.42
C LYS A 122 2.83 0.46 -9.31
N PHE A 123 3.51 1.58 -9.52
CA PHE A 123 2.84 2.87 -9.58
C PHE A 123 2.13 3.00 -10.94
N TYR A 124 0.86 3.36 -10.89
CA TYR A 124 0.04 3.65 -12.06
C TYR A 124 -0.41 5.10 -11.97
N ASP A 125 -0.04 5.93 -12.96
CA ASP A 125 -0.51 7.33 -13.03
C ASP A 125 -2.04 7.40 -13.20
N ASN A 126 -2.59 6.40 -13.89
CA ASN A 126 -4.02 6.19 -14.06
C ASN A 126 -4.29 4.71 -14.35
N PHE A 127 -5.48 4.26 -14.01
CA PHE A 127 -6.01 2.96 -14.39
C PHE A 127 -7.54 3.02 -14.35
N THR A 128 -8.19 2.05 -14.98
CA THR A 128 -9.66 1.94 -15.02
C THR A 128 -10.08 0.62 -14.38
N ILE A 129 -11.07 0.68 -13.50
CA ILE A 129 -11.74 -0.50 -12.94
C ILE A 129 -13.15 -0.55 -13.53
N ASN A 130 -13.51 -1.68 -14.14
CA ASN A 130 -14.86 -1.92 -14.62
C ASN A 130 -15.62 -2.73 -13.57
N ILE A 131 -16.50 -2.08 -12.82
CA ILE A 131 -17.35 -2.74 -11.82
C ILE A 131 -18.64 -3.15 -12.50
N GLN A 132 -18.95 -4.45 -12.56
CA GLN A 132 -20.23 -4.90 -13.11
C GLN A 132 -21.38 -4.51 -12.17
N GLU A 133 -22.25 -3.60 -12.61
CA GLU A 133 -23.34 -2.98 -11.82
C GLU A 133 -24.35 -3.96 -11.18
N LYS A 134 -24.34 -5.25 -11.56
CA LYS A 134 -25.33 -6.24 -11.15
C LYS A 134 -25.25 -6.70 -9.69
N TYR A 135 -24.29 -6.23 -8.90
CA TYR A 135 -24.22 -6.48 -7.45
C TYR A 135 -24.66 -5.29 -6.60
N SER A 136 -25.56 -4.47 -7.15
CA SER A 136 -26.43 -3.59 -6.36
C SER A 136 -27.32 -4.42 -5.44
N ALA A 137 -26.75 -5.07 -4.43
CA ALA A 137 -27.50 -5.49 -3.26
C ALA A 137 -28.17 -4.22 -2.74
N LYS A 138 -29.51 -4.22 -2.66
CA LYS A 138 -30.24 -3.18 -1.94
C LYS A 138 -29.55 -3.02 -0.59
N LEU A 139 -28.91 -1.88 -0.38
CA LEU A 139 -28.55 -1.41 0.95
C LEU A 139 -29.87 -1.38 1.72
N ILE A 140 -30.02 -2.29 2.67
CA ILE A 140 -31.15 -2.32 3.63
C ILE A 140 -30.92 -1.20 4.63
#